data_AF-A0A1M2V5U2-F1
#
_entry.id   AF-A0A1M2V5U2-F1
#
_cell.length_a   1.000
_cell.length_b   1.000
_cell.length_c   1.000
_cell.angle_alpha   90.00
_cell.angle_beta   90.00
_cell.angle_gamma   90.00
#
_symmetry.space_group_name_H-M   'P 1'
#
loop_
_entity.id
_entity.type
_entity.pdbx_description
1 polymer ?
#
loop_
_entity_poly.entity_id
_entity_poly.type
_entity_poly.pdbx_seq_one_letter_code
_entity_poly.pdbx_strand_id
1 'polypeptide(L)'
;MSKSWFDHAFGSRADAELLLRPDLESGLLSQHDYALAVDFLPGPVRYLPYLHTAAWGALAGLAVWRFKPKVRFPPTIVAVSASAGYGAGLVHYIREHKRFARQLDDREAFLVVLDNVNRRLGNVAPLFPQVDRDRIMDRIKKQREQNGEVLDGGIDIVSDFGDSADSTALTGTPSSSNASQEPAVRQKSTWDAIREANARNNGRRSSWDELRQRHERQRTAGRVQQNESAEDEDPRAQAQAEFDAILEAERKVAQAS
;
A
#
# COMPACT_ATOMS: atom_id res chain seq x y z
N MET A 1 0.61 -1.97 -25.96
CA MET A 1 1.12 -1.17 -24.83
C MET A 1 0.60 -1.82 -23.57
N SER A 2 1.47 -2.41 -22.75
CA SER A 2 1.09 -2.85 -21.42
C SER A 2 0.71 -1.60 -20.61
N LYS A 3 -0.47 -1.62 -20.00
CA LYS A 3 -0.85 -0.58 -19.03
C LYS A 3 0.16 -0.62 -17.88
N SER A 4 0.53 0.55 -17.36
CA SER A 4 1.40 0.61 -16.19
C SER A 4 0.72 -0.10 -15.01
N TRP A 5 1.48 -0.75 -14.13
CA TRP A 5 0.94 -1.30 -12.88
C TRP A 5 0.17 -0.22 -12.09
N PHE A 6 0.62 1.03 -12.18
CA PHE A 6 0.02 2.20 -11.54
C PHE A 6 -1.38 2.51 -12.09
N ASP A 7 -1.60 2.29 -13.39
CA ASP A 7 -2.91 2.49 -14.01
C ASP A 7 -3.91 1.43 -13.54
N HIS A 8 -3.43 0.21 -13.31
CA HIS A 8 -4.23 -0.89 -12.80
C HIS A 8 -4.53 -0.76 -11.31
N ALA A 9 -3.55 -0.37 -10.49
CA ALA A 9 -3.69 -0.26 -9.05
C ALA A 9 -4.71 0.81 -8.63
N PHE A 10 -4.67 1.96 -9.31
CA PHE A 10 -5.47 3.13 -8.94
C PHE A 10 -6.53 3.44 -10.01
N GLY A 11 -7.23 2.40 -10.48
CA GLY A 11 -8.24 2.53 -11.53
C GLY A 11 -9.48 3.28 -11.06
N SER A 12 -9.81 3.20 -9.78
CA SER A 12 -10.93 3.89 -9.16
C SER A 12 -10.54 4.54 -7.83
N ARG A 13 -11.38 5.45 -7.36
CA ARG A 13 -11.22 6.07 -6.04
C ARG A 13 -11.29 5.04 -4.92
N ALA A 14 -12.21 4.07 -4.99
CA ALA A 14 -12.34 3.02 -3.99
C ALA A 14 -11.08 2.15 -3.91
N ASP A 15 -10.46 1.82 -5.05
CA ASP A 15 -9.21 1.06 -5.06
C ASP A 15 -8.06 1.85 -4.43
N ALA A 16 -7.97 3.15 -4.74
CA ALA A 16 -6.98 4.04 -4.12
C ALA A 16 -7.17 4.15 -2.60
N GLU A 17 -8.41 4.32 -2.14
CA GLU A 17 -8.74 4.34 -0.72
C GLU A 17 -8.34 3.03 -0.03
N LEU A 18 -8.70 1.88 -0.63
CA LEU A 18 -8.39 0.55 -0.09
C LEU A 18 -6.88 0.29 0.00
N LEU A 19 -6.12 0.66 -1.04
CA LEU A 19 -4.67 0.41 -1.10
C LEU A 19 -3.88 1.30 -0.15
N LEU A 20 -4.29 2.57 0.01
CA LEU A 20 -3.57 3.56 0.84
C LEU A 20 -3.99 3.53 2.30
N ARG A 21 -5.19 3.02 2.63
CA ARG A 21 -5.73 3.02 3.99
C ARG A 21 -4.84 2.36 5.05
N PRO A 22 -4.19 1.21 4.80
CA PRO A 22 -3.30 0.63 5.81
C PRO A 22 -2.09 1.52 6.14
N ASP A 23 -1.64 2.36 5.18
CA ASP A 23 -0.54 3.30 5.41
C ASP A 23 -0.99 4.62 6.06
N LEU A 24 -2.28 4.94 5.95
CA LEU A 24 -2.92 5.99 6.75
C LEU A 24 -3.09 5.53 8.21
N GLU A 25 -3.62 4.33 8.41
CA GLU A 25 -3.83 3.73 9.74
C GLU A 25 -2.49 3.50 10.46
N SER A 26 -1.41 3.28 9.70
CA SER A 26 -0.07 3.20 10.29
C SER A 26 0.54 4.53 10.71
N GLY A 27 -0.13 5.64 10.38
CA GLY A 27 0.40 6.97 10.54
C GLY A 27 1.55 7.29 9.59
N LEU A 28 1.97 6.40 8.67
CA LEU A 28 3.02 6.69 7.69
C LEU A 28 2.57 7.81 6.73
N LEU A 29 1.29 7.79 6.35
CA LEU A 29 0.66 8.78 5.50
C LEU A 29 -0.19 9.76 6.34
N SER A 30 -0.03 11.07 6.11
CA SER A 30 -0.90 12.09 6.72
C SER A 30 -2.33 11.98 6.18
N GLN A 31 -3.33 12.33 6.99
CA GLN A 31 -4.73 12.43 6.56
C GLN A 31 -4.89 13.41 5.38
N HIS A 32 -4.10 14.49 5.36
CA HIS A 32 -4.09 15.47 4.27
C HIS A 32 -3.58 14.84 2.96
N ASP A 33 -2.42 14.21 3.01
CA ASP A 33 -1.78 13.55 1.86
C ASP A 33 -2.63 12.40 1.33
N TYR A 34 -3.29 11.64 2.23
CA TYR A 34 -4.26 10.61 1.86
C TYR A 34 -5.41 11.17 1.04
N ALA A 35 -6.06 12.24 1.51
CA ALA A 35 -7.18 12.86 0.80
C ALA A 35 -6.76 13.39 -0.59
N LEU A 36 -5.59 14.05 -0.67
CA LEU A 36 -5.03 14.53 -1.93
C LEU A 36 -4.73 13.37 -2.88
N ALA A 37 -4.13 12.28 -2.38
CA ALA A 37 -3.77 11.13 -3.20
C ALA A 37 -5.02 10.42 -3.75
N VAL A 38 -6.04 10.22 -2.91
CA VAL A 38 -7.30 9.58 -3.30
C VAL A 38 -8.04 10.39 -4.38
N ASP A 39 -7.96 11.72 -4.35
CA ASP A 39 -8.55 12.58 -5.39
C ASP A 39 -7.70 12.61 -6.67
N PHE A 40 -6.38 12.69 -6.54
CA PHE A 40 -5.47 12.85 -7.66
C PHE A 40 -5.20 11.56 -8.45
N LEU A 41 -4.94 10.44 -7.75
CA LEU A 41 -4.46 9.19 -8.36
C LEU A 41 -5.42 8.60 -9.39
N PRO A 42 -6.73 8.40 -9.11
CA PRO A 42 -7.70 7.94 -10.10
C PRO A 42 -8.15 9.06 -11.06
N GLY A 43 -7.58 10.26 -10.94
CA GLY A 43 -8.04 11.45 -11.63
C GLY A 43 -7.88 11.40 -13.15
N PRO A 44 -8.57 12.30 -13.88
CA PRO A 44 -8.57 12.35 -15.34
C PRO A 44 -7.21 12.74 -15.94
N VAL A 45 -6.23 13.11 -15.11
CA VAL A 45 -4.88 13.52 -15.48
C VAL A 45 -4.21 12.46 -16.38
N ARG A 46 -4.50 11.17 -16.17
CA ARG A 46 -3.99 10.04 -16.96
C ARG A 46 -4.37 10.11 -18.44
N TYR A 47 -5.52 10.71 -18.74
CA TYR A 47 -6.04 10.81 -20.10
C TYR A 47 -5.58 12.07 -20.82
N LEU A 48 -4.89 13.00 -20.14
CA LEU A 48 -4.44 14.27 -20.74
C LEU A 48 -3.64 14.10 -22.04
N PRO A 49 -2.66 13.19 -22.14
CA PRO A 49 -1.93 13.01 -23.40
C PRO A 49 -2.87 12.64 -24.55
N TYR A 50 -3.83 11.74 -24.31
CA TYR A 50 -4.79 11.30 -25.34
C TYR A 50 -5.80 12.39 -25.70
N LEU A 51 -6.30 13.13 -24.71
CA LEU A 51 -7.21 14.24 -24.93
C LEU A 51 -6.54 15.34 -25.76
N HIS A 52 -5.28 15.67 -25.46
CA HIS A 52 -4.52 16.63 -26.25
C HIS A 52 -4.23 16.13 -27.67
N THR A 53 -3.84 14.86 -27.84
CA THR A 53 -3.67 14.24 -29.16
C THR A 53 -4.95 14.35 -30.00
N ALA A 54 -6.09 14.00 -29.40
CA ALA A 54 -7.38 14.05 -30.08
C ALA A 54 -7.77 15.50 -30.42
N ALA A 55 -7.60 16.44 -29.49
CA ALA A 55 -7.91 17.85 -29.70
C ALA A 55 -7.06 18.47 -30.83
N TRP A 56 -5.74 18.28 -30.79
CA TRP A 56 -4.82 18.82 -31.80
C TRP A 56 -4.99 18.13 -33.17
N GLY A 57 -5.28 16.83 -33.19
CA GLY A 57 -5.61 16.10 -34.40
C GLY A 57 -6.92 16.60 -35.03
N ALA A 58 -7.97 16.77 -34.22
CA ALA A 58 -9.26 17.30 -34.67
C ALA A 58 -9.14 18.74 -35.19
N LEU A 59 -8.41 19.62 -34.48
CA LEU A 59 -8.16 20.99 -34.92
C LEU A 59 -7.41 21.04 -36.26
N ALA A 60 -6.36 20.24 -36.42
CA ALA A 60 -5.63 20.15 -37.69
C ALA A 60 -6.50 19.58 -38.82
N GLY A 61 -7.29 18.55 -38.54
CA GLY A 61 -8.22 17.97 -39.52
C GLY A 61 -9.28 18.98 -39.98
N LEU A 62 -9.87 19.72 -39.04
CA LEU A 62 -10.82 20.79 -39.32
C LEU A 62 -10.17 21.90 -40.16
N ALA A 63 -8.93 22.29 -39.84
CA ALA A 63 -8.18 23.29 -40.61
C ALA A 63 -7.91 22.81 -42.05
N VAL A 64 -7.44 21.57 -42.22
CA VAL A 64 -7.22 20.96 -43.54
C VAL A 64 -8.52 20.91 -44.35
N TRP A 65 -9.64 20.51 -43.72
CA TRP A 65 -10.95 20.46 -44.37
C TRP A 65 -11.44 21.86 -44.79
N ARG A 66 -11.29 22.86 -43.90
CA ARG A 66 -11.80 24.22 -44.10
C ARG A 66 -11.00 25.04 -45.11
N PHE A 67 -9.68 24.88 -45.14
CA PHE A 67 -8.79 25.69 -45.97
C PHE A 67 -8.32 24.97 -47.25
N LYS A 68 -8.51 23.64 -47.33
CA LYS A 68 -8.12 22.81 -48.49
C LYS A 68 -6.70 23.13 -48.99
N PRO A 69 -5.68 23.08 -48.11
CA PRO A 69 -4.32 23.44 -48.49
C PRO A 69 -3.84 22.53 -49.64
N LYS A 70 -3.16 23.12 -50.63
CA LYS A 70 -2.54 22.39 -51.76
C LYS A 70 -1.26 21.66 -51.32
N VAL A 71 -1.38 20.80 -50.32
CA VAL A 71 -0.27 19.98 -49.83
C VAL A 71 -0.40 18.58 -50.43
N ARG A 72 0.75 17.98 -50.78
CA ARG A 72 0.80 16.65 -51.41
C ARG A 72 0.27 15.54 -50.50
N PHE A 73 0.32 15.73 -49.18
CA PHE A 73 -0.10 14.74 -48.18
C PHE A 73 -0.84 15.38 -46.99
N PRO A 74 -2.13 15.73 -47.13
CA PRO A 74 -2.93 16.24 -46.02
C PRO A 74 -2.93 15.39 -44.72
N PRO A 75 -2.97 14.03 -44.76
CA PRO A 75 -3.00 13.26 -43.52
C PRO A 75 -1.71 13.35 -42.70
N THR A 76 -0.56 13.69 -43.30
CA THR A 76 0.69 13.84 -42.54
C THR A 76 0.66 15.06 -41.64
N ILE A 77 -0.01 16.15 -42.05
CA ILE A 77 -0.20 17.35 -41.21
C ILE A 77 -1.01 16.99 -39.96
N VAL A 78 -2.08 16.21 -40.12
CA VAL A 78 -2.91 15.76 -39.01
C VAL A 78 -2.12 14.84 -38.08
N ALA A 79 -1.35 13.90 -38.62
CA ALA A 79 -0.53 12.98 -37.83
C ALA A 79 0.58 13.70 -37.05
N VAL A 80 1.28 14.66 -37.68
CA VAL A 80 2.32 15.47 -37.03
C VAL A 80 1.71 16.37 -35.95
N SER A 81 0.56 17.00 -36.22
CA SER A 81 -0.17 17.80 -35.22
C SER A 81 -0.62 16.96 -34.03
N ALA A 82 -1.17 15.77 -34.27
CA ALA A 82 -1.57 14.84 -33.22
C ALA A 82 -0.36 14.43 -32.35
N SER A 83 0.79 14.16 -32.98
CA SER A 83 2.04 13.82 -32.27
C SER A 83 2.57 14.99 -31.44
N ALA A 84 2.50 16.22 -31.96
CA ALA A 84 2.83 17.43 -31.19
C ALA A 84 1.87 17.64 -30.02
N GLY A 85 0.57 17.38 -30.22
CA GLY A 85 -0.44 17.40 -29.17
C GLY A 85 -0.15 16.41 -28.05
N TYR A 86 0.27 15.18 -28.39
CA TYR A 86 0.71 14.20 -27.39
C TYR A 86 1.87 14.73 -26.53
N GLY A 87 2.87 15.34 -27.17
CA GLY A 87 4.01 15.96 -26.47
C GLY A 87 3.57 17.06 -25.50
N ALA A 88 2.68 17.96 -25.94
CA ALA A 88 2.11 19.00 -25.08
C ALA A 88 1.32 18.40 -23.91
N GLY A 89 0.55 17.34 -24.15
CA GLY A 89 -0.18 16.61 -23.12
C GLY A 89 0.72 15.95 -22.09
N LEU A 90 1.87 15.40 -22.48
CA LEU A 90 2.89 14.89 -21.55
C LEU A 90 3.48 15.99 -20.67
N VAL A 91 3.78 17.17 -21.22
CA VAL A 91 4.27 18.31 -20.43
C VAL A 91 3.22 18.73 -19.40
N HIS A 92 1.94 18.80 -19.80
CA HIS A 92 0.85 19.12 -18.89
C HIS A 92 0.68 18.05 -17.79
N TYR A 93 0.71 16.77 -18.18
CA TYR A 93 0.69 15.63 -17.26
C TYR A 93 1.80 15.72 -16.20
N ILE A 94 3.05 15.97 -16.61
CA ILE A 94 4.19 16.14 -15.70
C ILE A 94 3.98 17.36 -14.80
N ARG A 95 3.42 18.46 -15.33
CA ARG A 95 3.17 19.68 -14.55
C ARG A 95 2.14 19.44 -13.45
N GLU A 96 1.06 18.71 -13.72
CA GLU A 96 0.06 18.35 -12.72
C GLU A 96 0.63 17.41 -11.66
N HIS A 97 1.44 16.41 -12.04
CA HIS A 97 2.16 15.58 -11.08
C HIS A 97 3.13 16.39 -10.20
N LYS A 98 3.82 17.37 -10.78
CA LYS A 98 4.68 18.30 -10.01
C LYS A 98 3.87 19.22 -9.09
N ARG A 99 2.63 19.54 -9.44
CA ARG A 99 1.74 20.35 -8.59
C ARG A 99 1.27 19.52 -7.41
N PHE A 100 0.75 18.31 -7.67
CA PHE A 100 0.38 17.34 -6.64
C PHE A 100 1.54 17.07 -5.68
N ALA A 101 2.73 16.76 -6.20
CA ALA A 101 3.91 16.50 -5.37
C ALA A 101 4.38 17.70 -4.53
N ARG A 102 3.97 18.92 -4.87
CA ARG A 102 4.24 20.14 -4.08
C ARG A 102 3.17 20.43 -3.03
N GLN A 103 2.00 19.81 -3.16
CA GLN A 103 0.89 19.94 -2.20
C GLN A 103 0.98 18.90 -1.08
N LEU A 104 1.77 17.83 -1.26
CA LEU A 104 2.03 16.85 -0.22
C LEU A 104 2.85 17.47 0.91
N ASP A 105 2.45 17.20 2.15
CA ASP A 105 3.16 17.60 3.36
C ASP A 105 4.49 16.84 3.47
N ASP A 106 4.47 15.52 3.26
CA ASP A 106 5.66 14.67 3.26
C ASP A 106 5.76 13.83 1.98
N ARG A 107 6.47 14.41 1.00
CA ARG A 107 6.72 13.74 -0.28
C ARG A 107 7.55 12.46 -0.11
N GLU A 108 8.49 12.42 0.84
CA GLU A 108 9.36 11.25 1.01
C GLU A 108 8.55 10.09 1.60
N ALA A 109 7.69 10.35 2.59
CA ALA A 109 6.77 9.36 3.14
C ALA A 109 5.83 8.80 2.06
N PHE A 110 5.26 9.67 1.22
CA PHE A 110 4.38 9.23 0.14
C PHE A 110 5.06 8.27 -0.85
N LEU A 111 6.35 8.45 -1.14
CA LEU A 111 7.10 7.52 -2.02
C LEU A 111 7.25 6.13 -1.38
N VAL A 112 7.48 6.08 -0.06
CA VAL A 112 7.54 4.81 0.68
C VAL A 112 6.17 4.12 0.66
N VAL A 113 5.08 4.88 0.81
CA VAL A 113 3.71 4.37 0.70
C VAL A 113 3.47 3.74 -0.67
N LEU A 114 3.87 4.42 -1.76
CA LEU A 114 3.73 3.86 -3.11
C LEU A 114 4.56 2.59 -3.30
N ASP A 115 5.75 2.49 -2.70
CA ASP A 115 6.55 1.26 -2.71
C ASP A 115 5.86 0.13 -1.91
N ASN A 116 5.29 0.43 -0.74
CA ASN A 116 4.51 -0.53 0.04
C ASN A 116 3.31 -1.05 -0.73
N VAL A 117 2.56 -0.16 -1.41
CA VAL A 117 1.45 -0.56 -2.29
C VAL A 117 1.93 -1.46 -3.43
N ASN A 118 3.03 -1.08 -4.09
CA ASN A 118 3.61 -1.89 -5.16
C ASN A 118 3.99 -3.30 -4.68
N ARG A 119 4.58 -3.42 -3.48
CA ARG A 119 4.90 -4.70 -2.85
C ARG A 119 3.66 -5.51 -2.47
N ARG A 120 2.62 -4.87 -1.91
CA ARG A 120 1.34 -5.53 -1.59
C ARG A 120 0.65 -6.11 -2.83
N LEU A 121 0.86 -5.50 -3.99
CA LEU A 121 0.39 -6.02 -5.27
C LEU A 121 1.24 -7.17 -5.82
N GLY A 122 2.28 -7.61 -5.10
CA GLY A 122 3.15 -8.72 -5.47
C GLY A 122 4.32 -8.35 -6.38
N ASN A 123 4.55 -7.06 -6.63
CA ASN A 123 5.70 -6.64 -7.43
C ASN A 123 6.97 -6.65 -6.57
N VAL A 124 7.95 -7.47 -6.98
CA VAL A 124 9.23 -7.63 -6.27
C VAL A 124 10.22 -6.51 -6.60
N ALA A 125 10.08 -5.91 -7.79
CA ALA A 125 10.97 -4.83 -8.22
C ALA A 125 10.63 -3.53 -7.47
N PRO A 126 11.63 -2.88 -6.82
CA PRO A 126 11.42 -1.59 -6.19
C PRO A 126 11.01 -0.56 -7.24
N LEU A 127 10.01 0.26 -6.92
CA LEU A 127 9.51 1.26 -7.87
C LEU A 127 10.57 2.33 -8.18
N PHE A 128 11.42 2.61 -7.19
CA PHE A 128 12.45 3.63 -7.25
C PHE A 128 13.82 3.00 -6.89
N PRO A 129 14.65 2.61 -7.89
CA PRO A 129 15.89 1.87 -7.64
C PRO A 129 16.96 2.66 -6.87
N GLN A 130 16.80 3.98 -6.72
CA GLN A 130 17.77 4.86 -6.05
C GLN A 130 17.27 5.38 -4.70
N VAL A 131 16.07 4.99 -4.28
CA VAL A 131 15.53 5.46 -3.01
C VAL A 131 16.04 4.54 -1.91
N ASP A 132 17.03 5.03 -1.18
CA ASP A 132 17.49 4.42 0.06
C ASP A 132 16.36 4.53 1.11
N ARG A 133 15.55 3.47 1.16
CA ARG A 133 14.33 3.39 1.97
C ARG A 133 14.63 3.61 3.45
N ASP A 134 15.72 3.03 3.93
CA ASP A 134 16.12 3.13 5.34
C ASP A 134 16.46 4.58 5.69
N ARG A 135 17.22 5.24 4.83
CA ARG A 135 17.55 6.66 4.99
C ARG A 135 16.33 7.59 4.93
N ILE A 136 15.31 7.25 4.15
CA ILE A 136 14.05 8.01 4.12
C ILE A 136 13.26 7.75 5.40
N MET A 137 13.10 6.48 5.81
CA MET A 137 12.38 6.13 7.03
C MET A 137 13.01 6.77 8.27
N ASP A 138 14.33 6.81 8.36
CA ASP A 138 15.04 7.48 9.45
C ASP A 138 14.76 9.00 9.47
N ARG A 139 14.67 9.63 8.30
CA ARG A 139 14.31 11.05 8.20
C ARG A 139 12.87 11.31 8.63
N ILE A 140 11.93 10.48 8.19
CA ILE A 140 10.53 10.57 8.57
C ILE A 140 10.38 10.39 10.08
N LYS A 141 10.99 9.34 10.66
CA LYS A 141 10.99 9.08 12.10
C LYS A 141 11.54 10.28 12.87
N LYS A 142 12.72 10.78 12.49
CA LYS A 142 13.35 11.93 13.14
C LYS A 142 12.52 13.21 13.04
N GLN A 143 11.86 13.44 11.90
CA GLN A 143 11.00 14.61 11.71
C GLN A 143 9.74 14.53 12.56
N ARG A 144 9.13 13.34 12.69
CA ARG A 144 7.95 13.14 13.53
C ARG A 144 8.25 13.19 15.01
N GLU A 145 9.38 12.63 15.44
CA GLU A 145 9.89 12.79 16.80
C GLU A 145 10.07 14.28 17.17
N GLN A 146 10.58 15.10 16.24
CA GLN A 146 10.71 16.55 16.44
C GLN A 146 9.36 17.27 16.55
N ASN A 147 8.34 16.77 15.83
CA ASN A 147 6.98 17.31 15.89
C ASN A 147 6.20 16.78 17.11
N GLY A 148 6.80 15.94 17.96
CA GLY A 148 6.14 15.32 19.11
C GLY A 148 5.15 14.21 18.73
N GLU A 149 5.18 13.75 17.48
CA GLU A 149 4.32 12.69 16.98
C GLU A 149 5.09 11.36 17.11
N VAL A 150 4.71 10.54 18.08
CA VAL A 150 5.32 9.23 18.28
C VAL A 150 4.66 8.27 17.30
N LEU A 151 5.40 7.86 16.25
CA LEU A 151 4.97 6.75 15.41
C LEU A 151 4.81 5.52 16.29
N ASP A 152 3.64 4.87 16.22
CA ASP A 152 3.42 3.63 16.96
C ASP A 152 4.35 2.56 16.38
N GLY A 153 5.48 2.36 17.06
CA GLY A 153 6.57 1.47 16.61
C GLY A 153 6.17 0.00 16.52
N GLY A 154 4.91 -0.34 16.85
CA GLY A 154 4.34 -1.68 16.69
C GLY A 154 4.05 -2.08 15.24
N ILE A 155 4.19 -1.17 14.28
CA ILE A 155 4.05 -1.50 12.87
C ILE A 155 5.43 -1.84 12.35
N ASP A 156 5.83 -3.09 12.58
CA ASP A 156 6.82 -3.78 11.76
C ASP A 156 6.32 -3.67 10.32
N ILE A 157 6.79 -2.64 9.61
CA ILE A 157 6.53 -2.43 8.19
C ILE A 157 7.07 -3.67 7.51
N VAL A 158 6.20 -4.65 7.30
CA VAL A 158 6.37 -5.94 6.63
C VAL A 158 7.73 -6.06 5.92
N SER A 159 8.79 -6.23 6.72
CA SER A 159 10.18 -6.33 6.26
C SER A 159 10.58 -7.80 6.14
N ASP A 160 9.69 -8.71 6.53
CA ASP A 160 9.94 -10.15 6.67
C ASP A 160 9.77 -10.94 5.36
N PHE A 161 9.79 -10.28 4.20
CA PHE A 161 9.63 -10.94 2.89
C PHE A 161 10.90 -11.02 2.04
N GLY A 162 12.09 -10.65 2.54
CA GLY A 162 13.24 -10.61 1.64
C GLY A 162 14.61 -10.41 2.24
N ASP A 163 15.05 -11.30 3.13
CA ASP A 163 16.47 -11.65 3.23
C ASP A 163 16.70 -13.18 3.07
N SER A 164 15.77 -13.85 2.40
CA SER A 164 16.03 -15.16 1.78
C SER A 164 16.45 -14.95 0.33
N ALA A 165 17.52 -14.18 0.13
CA ALA A 165 18.30 -14.21 -1.10
C ALA A 165 19.15 -15.50 -1.12
N ASP A 166 18.48 -16.65 -1.04
CA ASP A 166 19.03 -17.95 -1.38
C ASP A 166 17.95 -18.74 -2.14
N SER A 167 17.71 -18.29 -3.37
CA SER A 167 16.94 -19.03 -4.38
C SER A 167 17.66 -18.91 -5.71
N THR A 168 18.93 -19.32 -5.72
CA THR A 168 19.47 -20.06 -6.85
C THR A 168 18.73 -21.39 -6.93
N ALA A 169 17.71 -21.51 -7.80
CA ALA A 169 17.51 -22.66 -8.68
C ALA A 169 16.20 -22.56 -9.50
N LEU A 170 16.27 -23.12 -10.71
CA LEU A 170 15.18 -23.57 -11.58
C LEU A 170 14.66 -22.63 -12.67
N THR A 171 15.57 -22.19 -13.54
CA THR A 171 15.35 -22.32 -15.00
C THR A 171 15.73 -23.73 -15.42
N GLY A 172 14.75 -24.64 -15.44
CA GLY A 172 14.90 -26.02 -15.91
C GLY A 172 13.90 -26.30 -17.03
N THR A 173 14.39 -26.23 -18.26
CA THR A 173 13.70 -26.62 -19.50
C THR A 173 13.25 -28.09 -19.43
N PRO A 174 12.02 -28.46 -19.84
CA PRO A 174 11.61 -29.86 -19.87
C PRO A 174 12.19 -30.55 -21.11
N SER A 175 13.23 -31.36 -20.92
CA SER A 175 13.69 -32.35 -21.90
C SER A 175 13.43 -33.75 -21.37
N SER A 176 12.85 -34.56 -22.26
CA SER A 176 12.36 -35.91 -22.06
C SER A 176 13.45 -36.94 -21.71
N SER A 177 12.98 -38.05 -21.12
CA SER A 177 13.61 -39.38 -20.94
C SER A 177 14.78 -39.50 -19.95
N ASN A 178 14.58 -40.20 -18.83
CA ASN A 178 14.82 -41.65 -18.74
C ASN A 178 14.46 -42.19 -17.35
N ALA A 179 13.98 -43.43 -17.33
CA ALA A 179 13.57 -44.18 -16.15
C ALA A 179 14.76 -44.62 -15.28
N SER A 180 14.66 -44.45 -13.97
CA SER A 180 15.22 -45.33 -12.93
C SER A 180 14.59 -44.99 -11.58
N GLN A 181 14.24 -46.02 -10.83
CA GLN A 181 13.51 -45.98 -9.56
C GLN A 181 14.37 -45.38 -8.45
N GLU A 182 13.91 -44.30 -7.82
CA GLU A 182 14.37 -43.80 -6.52
C GLU A 182 13.16 -43.32 -5.69
N PRO A 183 13.24 -43.34 -4.35
CA PRO A 183 12.06 -43.33 -3.48
C PRO A 183 11.31 -42.00 -3.62
N ALA A 184 9.99 -42.12 -3.79
CA ALA A 184 9.06 -41.02 -3.95
C ALA A 184 9.25 -39.94 -2.88
N VAL A 185 9.92 -38.84 -3.25
CA VAL A 185 9.94 -37.60 -2.49
C VAL A 185 8.53 -37.04 -2.55
N ARG A 186 7.72 -37.40 -1.55
CA ARG A 186 6.40 -36.80 -1.35
C ARG A 186 6.62 -35.30 -1.23
N GLN A 187 6.10 -34.53 -2.18
CA GLN A 187 6.10 -33.07 -2.10
C GLN A 187 5.52 -32.70 -0.74
N LYS A 188 6.34 -32.07 0.12
CA LYS A 188 5.93 -31.67 1.47
C LYS A 188 4.65 -30.86 1.34
N SER A 189 3.60 -31.31 2.04
CA SER A 189 2.33 -30.60 2.08
C SER A 189 2.56 -29.16 2.51
N THR A 190 1.81 -28.21 1.95
CA THR A 190 1.85 -26.80 2.37
C THR A 190 1.71 -26.67 3.89
N TRP A 191 0.95 -27.57 4.52
CA TRP A 191 0.83 -27.65 5.98
C TRP A 191 2.09 -28.14 6.70
N ASP A 192 2.88 -29.02 6.08
CA ASP A 192 4.16 -29.47 6.64
C ASP A 192 5.22 -28.37 6.53
N ALA A 193 5.21 -27.59 5.45
CA ALA A 193 6.05 -26.39 5.33
C ALA A 193 5.71 -25.35 6.41
N ILE A 194 4.43 -25.11 6.68
CA ILE A 194 3.98 -24.20 7.75
C ILE A 194 4.39 -24.75 9.13
N ARG A 195 4.24 -26.06 9.38
CA ARG A 195 4.66 -26.67 10.65
C ARG A 195 6.17 -26.60 10.86
N GLU A 196 6.95 -26.83 9.81
CA GLU A 196 8.41 -26.73 9.88
C GLU A 196 8.88 -25.28 10.10
N ALA A 197 8.24 -24.31 9.45
CA ALA A 197 8.51 -22.89 9.67
C ALA A 197 8.17 -22.45 11.10
N ASN A 198 7.02 -22.86 11.64
CA ASN A 198 6.64 -22.57 13.03
C ASN A 198 7.58 -23.26 14.04
N ALA A 199 7.99 -24.51 13.79
CA ALA A 199 8.91 -25.21 14.67
C ALA A 199 10.29 -24.52 14.73
N ARG A 200 10.77 -23.94 13.63
CA ARG A 200 12.00 -23.14 13.61
C ARG A 200 11.85 -21.82 14.34
N ASN A 201 10.66 -21.22 14.36
CA ASN A 201 10.38 -19.96 15.05
C ASN A 201 10.01 -20.11 16.54
N ASN A 202 9.72 -21.31 17.04
CA ASN A 202 9.40 -21.56 18.46
C ASN A 202 10.52 -21.15 19.46
N GLY A 203 11.75 -20.90 19.00
CA GLY A 203 12.84 -20.39 19.83
C GLY A 203 12.98 -18.86 19.85
N ARG A 204 12.34 -18.15 18.90
CA ARG A 204 12.33 -16.69 18.84
C ARG A 204 11.09 -16.20 19.57
N ARG A 205 11.25 -15.27 20.51
CA ARG A 205 10.12 -14.66 21.23
C ARG A 205 9.18 -14.04 20.20
N SER A 206 7.96 -14.56 20.09
CA SER A 206 6.95 -14.00 19.21
C SER A 206 6.67 -12.56 19.64
N SER A 207 6.49 -11.63 18.70
CA SER A 207 6.10 -10.24 18.99
C SER A 207 4.84 -10.17 19.86
N TRP A 208 3.96 -11.17 19.73
CA TRP A 208 2.80 -11.35 20.59
C TRP A 208 3.14 -11.67 22.06
N ASP A 209 4.19 -12.45 22.31
CA ASP A 209 4.65 -12.74 23.67
C ASP A 209 5.36 -11.54 24.29
N GLU A 210 6.04 -10.71 23.49
CA GLU A 210 6.62 -9.45 23.97
C GLU A 210 5.53 -8.45 24.37
N LEU A 211 4.46 -8.34 23.56
CA LEU A 211 3.30 -7.52 23.89
C LEU A 211 2.64 -8.00 25.19
N ARG A 212 2.45 -9.32 25.34
CA ARG A 212 1.87 -9.91 26.56
C ARG A 212 2.76 -9.68 27.78
N GLN A 213 4.08 -9.89 27.66
CA GLN A 213 5.03 -9.58 28.73
C GLN A 213 5.01 -8.09 29.11
N ARG A 214 4.94 -7.19 28.13
CA ARG A 214 4.87 -5.75 28.38
C ARG A 214 3.61 -5.40 29.17
N HIS A 215 2.49 -6.00 28.81
CA HIS A 215 1.20 -5.83 29.49
C HIS A 215 1.20 -6.42 30.90
N GLU A 216 1.88 -7.55 31.12
CA GLU A 216 2.06 -8.17 32.44
C GLU A 216 2.99 -7.34 33.34
N ARG A 217 4.08 -6.79 32.79
CA ARG A 217 5.00 -5.89 33.53
C ARG A 217 4.31 -4.58 33.94
N GLN A 218 3.51 -3.99 33.05
CA GLN A 218 2.74 -2.79 33.38
C GLN A 218 1.69 -3.05 34.46
N ARG A 219 1.00 -4.20 34.43
CA ARG A 219 0.02 -4.56 35.47
C ARG A 219 0.66 -4.85 36.84
N THR A 220 1.84 -5.44 36.87
CA THR A 220 2.51 -5.78 38.14
C THR A 220 3.16 -4.56 38.80
N ALA A 221 3.68 -3.61 38.02
CA ALA A 221 4.22 -2.36 38.54
C ALA A 221 3.16 -1.43 39.13
N GLY A 222 1.96 -1.37 38.54
CA GLY A 222 0.88 -0.48 39.02
C GLY A 222 0.18 -0.95 40.31
N ARG A 223 0.29 -2.23 40.68
CA ARG A 223 -0.50 -2.80 41.80
C ARG A 223 0.09 -2.54 43.19
N VAL A 224 1.35 -2.14 43.30
CA VAL A 224 2.02 -1.97 44.62
C VAL A 224 1.73 -0.60 45.25
N GLN A 225 1.20 0.37 44.50
CA GLN A 225 1.08 1.77 44.97
C GLN A 225 -0.35 2.25 45.21
N GLN A 226 -1.36 1.37 45.09
CA GLN A 226 -2.78 1.74 45.12
C GLN A 226 -3.55 1.04 46.25
N ASN A 227 -2.96 0.94 47.44
CA ASN A 227 -3.59 0.28 48.59
C ASN A 227 -3.98 1.21 49.74
N GLU A 228 -3.99 2.52 49.52
CA GLU A 228 -4.59 3.47 50.46
C GLU A 228 -5.35 4.54 49.68
N SER A 229 -6.64 4.67 50.01
CA SER A 229 -7.57 5.75 49.66
C SER A 229 -8.62 5.43 48.61
N ALA A 230 -9.84 5.29 49.15
CA ALA A 230 -11.16 5.62 48.60
C ALA A 230 -11.89 4.59 47.73
N GLU A 231 -13.14 4.38 48.12
CA GLU A 231 -14.22 3.63 47.50
C GLU A 231 -14.61 4.17 46.11
N ASP A 232 -13.68 4.18 45.16
CA ASP A 232 -14.03 4.29 43.75
C ASP A 232 -14.43 2.90 43.26
N GLU A 233 -15.73 2.72 43.02
CA GLU A 233 -16.29 1.54 42.36
C GLU A 233 -15.44 1.20 41.12
N ASP A 234 -14.82 0.03 41.12
CA ASP A 234 -13.91 -0.42 40.07
C ASP A 234 -14.65 -0.30 38.72
N PRO A 235 -14.23 0.59 37.79
CA PRO A 235 -14.94 0.82 36.53
C PRO A 235 -15.06 -0.46 35.68
N ARG A 236 -14.22 -1.46 36.01
CA ARG A 236 -14.28 -2.78 35.43
C ARG A 236 -15.48 -3.61 35.90
N ALA A 237 -15.91 -3.45 37.15
CA ALA A 237 -17.10 -4.10 37.68
C ALA A 237 -18.38 -3.52 37.07
N GLN A 238 -18.43 -2.20 36.83
CA GLN A 238 -19.54 -1.56 36.12
C GLN A 238 -19.63 -2.03 34.66
N ALA A 239 -18.51 -2.07 33.92
CA ALA A 239 -18.49 -2.56 32.54
C ALA A 239 -18.91 -4.04 32.43
N GLN A 240 -18.59 -4.87 33.44
CA GLN A 240 -18.99 -6.27 33.48
C GLN A 240 -20.50 -6.41 33.71
N ALA A 241 -21.07 -5.62 34.62
CA ALA A 241 -22.51 -5.61 34.90
C ALA A 241 -23.34 -5.14 33.68
N GLU A 242 -22.84 -4.16 32.92
CA GLU A 242 -23.50 -3.72 31.68
C GLU A 242 -23.52 -4.80 30.61
N PHE A 243 -22.41 -5.54 30.45
CA PHE A 243 -22.33 -6.63 29.49
C PHE A 243 -23.29 -7.78 29.83
N ASP A 244 -23.36 -8.14 31.11
CA ASP A 244 -24.29 -9.17 31.60
C ASP A 244 -25.75 -8.72 31.43
N ALA A 245 -26.05 -7.44 31.64
CA ALA A 245 -27.39 -6.88 31.43
C ALA A 245 -27.82 -6.95 29.95
N ILE A 246 -26.91 -6.71 29.00
CA ILE A 246 -27.20 -6.83 27.56
C ILE A 246 -27.47 -8.29 27.17
N LEU A 247 -26.68 -9.24 27.68
CA LEU A 247 -26.89 -10.67 27.42
C LEU A 247 -28.21 -11.19 28.01
N GLU A 248 -28.61 -10.72 29.19
CA GLU A 248 -29.91 -11.06 29.75
C GLU A 248 -31.07 -10.47 28.95
N ALA A 249 -30.92 -9.24 28.43
CA ALA A 249 -31.92 -8.63 27.57
C ALA A 249 -32.10 -9.45 26.28
N GLU A 250 -31.01 -9.91 25.66
CA GLU A 250 -31.06 -10.74 24.45
C GLU A 250 -31.70 -12.11 24.73
N ARG A 251 -31.39 -12.76 25.87
CA ARG A 251 -32.06 -14.01 26.29
C ARG A 251 -33.56 -13.83 26.50
N LYS A 252 -33.99 -12.73 27.11
CA LYS A 252 -35.42 -12.46 27.34
C LYS A 252 -36.18 -12.25 26.04
N VAL A 253 -35.56 -11.59 25.05
CA VAL A 253 -36.16 -11.43 23.72
C VAL A 253 -36.28 -12.78 23.01
N ALA A 254 -35.26 -13.63 23.08
CA ALA A 254 -35.29 -14.97 22.47
C ALA A 254 -36.27 -15.96 23.13
N GLN A 255 -36.66 -15.74 24.39
CA GLN A 255 -37.69 -16.55 25.07
C GLN A 255 -39.12 -16.05 24.84
N ALA A 256 -39.28 -14.81 24.37
CA ALA A 256 -40.58 -14.19 24.09
C ALA A 256 -41.04 -14.38 22.63
N SER A 257 -40.18 -14.94 21.76
CA SER A 257 -40.48 -15.37 20.39
C SER A 257 -40.78 -16.85 20.30
#